data_AF-A0A0D3HJ31-F1
#
_entry.id   AF-A0A0D3HJ31-F1
#
_cell.length_a   1.000
_cell.length_b   1.000
_cell.length_c   1.000
_cell.angle_alpha   90.00
_cell.angle_beta   90.00
_cell.angle_gamma   90.00
#
_symmetry.space_group_name_H-M   'P 1'
#
loop_
_entity.id
_entity.type
_entity.pdbx_description
1 polymer ?
#
loop_
_entity_poly.entity_id
_entity_poly.type
_entity_poly.pdbx_seq_one_letter_code
_entity_poly.pdbx_strand_id
1 'polypeptide(L)'
;MASTRCRRPAAVQGGWCSSLILVAAPSTSPSLTLVVRATINSGDNGSSFEFEVKAVAGDTHLGGADFDNAMVKHYINEFIRKHDVAEESIRSNQKAIRRLRSACERAKRMLSSMAQTTIEVDSLHQGIDFRVTITRSRFEELNKDLFGKCMVAMENCLRDAKVDKGSVDDVVLVGGSTRIPKVQKMLSEFFDGKELCRSINPDEAVACGAAIQASVLCGGTDDKRLVDMLLRDVTPLSLGIEAEDDSMSCIMSVVIPRNTAIPTKKVAEGFTTRYDNQISVTCKVYEGESASIKDNNLLGEFDLCGILQAPRGVPRLDVTFDIDANGVLNVSAEDKDTGQKNSITISNRSGRLNKEEIERMALEAERYKMNRIKQLQIEPVQGN
;
A
#
# COMPACT_ATOMS: atom_id res chain seq x y z
N MET A 1 -12.65 21.00 -29.33
CA MET A 1 -13.71 21.69 -28.57
C MET A 1 -14.50 20.65 -27.78
N ALA A 2 -14.15 20.45 -26.51
CA ALA A 2 -15.01 19.82 -25.50
C ALA A 2 -14.41 20.19 -24.13
N SER A 3 -14.71 21.40 -23.68
CA SER A 3 -14.42 21.84 -22.32
C SER A 3 -15.54 21.32 -21.41
N THR A 4 -15.31 20.23 -20.70
CA THR A 4 -16.27 19.76 -19.70
C THR A 4 -15.85 20.32 -18.35
N ARG A 5 -16.34 21.53 -18.07
CA ARG A 5 -16.26 22.17 -16.75
C ARG A 5 -16.93 21.24 -15.72
N CYS A 6 -16.17 20.76 -14.73
CA CYS A 6 -16.75 20.48 -13.42
C CYS A 6 -17.54 21.72 -12.98
N ARG A 7 -18.76 21.53 -12.48
CA ARG A 7 -19.63 22.63 -12.02
C ARG A 7 -18.83 23.53 -11.08
N ARG A 8 -18.68 24.81 -11.45
CA ARG A 8 -18.10 25.84 -10.56
C ARG A 8 -19.05 26.04 -9.38
N PRO A 9 -18.65 25.77 -8.12
CA PRO A 9 -19.32 26.32 -6.96
C PRO A 9 -19.00 27.82 -6.88
N ALA A 10 -19.85 28.60 -6.22
CA ALA A 10 -19.78 30.06 -6.17
C ALA A 10 -18.43 30.57 -5.63
N ALA A 11 -17.84 31.54 -6.34
CA ALA A 11 -16.59 32.18 -5.94
C ALA A 11 -16.81 33.03 -4.69
N VAL A 12 -16.17 32.66 -3.59
CA VAL A 12 -15.93 33.53 -2.43
C VAL A 12 -14.45 33.89 -2.43
N GLN A 13 -14.14 35.16 -2.20
CA GLN A 13 -12.77 35.68 -2.09
C GLN A 13 -12.06 35.00 -0.91
N GLY A 14 -11.28 33.97 -1.21
CA GLY A 14 -10.51 33.16 -0.27
C GLY A 14 -10.08 31.87 -0.97
N GLY A 15 -8.85 31.41 -0.78
CA GLY A 15 -8.28 30.26 -1.51
C GLY A 15 -9.19 29.01 -1.50
N TRP A 16 -9.09 28.21 -2.56
CA TRP A 16 -9.89 26.99 -2.72
C TRP A 16 -9.22 25.86 -1.94
N CYS A 17 -9.96 25.28 -1.00
CA CYS A 17 -9.50 24.15 -0.21
C CYS A 17 -10.50 23.01 -0.41
N SER A 18 -10.05 21.89 -0.98
CA SER A 18 -10.88 20.71 -1.20
C SER A 18 -10.25 19.48 -0.54
N SER A 19 -11.05 18.74 0.23
CA SER A 19 -10.70 17.49 0.89
C SER A 19 -11.11 16.32 -0.02
N LEU A 20 -10.12 15.63 -0.58
CA LEU A 20 -10.34 14.51 -1.50
C LEU A 20 -10.05 13.20 -0.79
N ILE A 21 -11.00 12.28 -0.81
CA ILE A 21 -10.79 10.89 -0.41
C ILE A 21 -10.47 10.05 -1.65
N LEU A 22 -9.28 9.46 -1.69
CA LEU A 22 -8.98 8.37 -2.60
C LEU A 22 -9.34 7.05 -1.93
N VAL A 23 -9.98 6.13 -2.64
CA VAL A 23 -10.21 4.77 -2.18
C VAL A 23 -9.56 3.85 -3.20
N ALA A 24 -8.35 3.40 -2.88
CA ALA A 24 -7.61 2.45 -3.72
C ALA A 24 -7.89 1.00 -3.30
N ALA A 25 -8.32 0.17 -4.24
CA ALA A 25 -8.41 -1.28 -4.07
C ALA A 25 -7.77 -2.05 -5.26
N PRO A 26 -6.43 -2.11 -5.33
CA PRO A 26 -5.71 -2.92 -6.32
C PRO A 26 -6.04 -4.42 -6.30
N SER A 27 -5.66 -5.11 -7.38
CA SER A 27 -5.88 -6.54 -7.59
C SER A 27 -5.06 -7.46 -6.66
N THR A 28 -3.86 -7.03 -6.26
CA THR A 28 -2.89 -7.85 -5.51
C THR A 28 -2.74 -7.47 -4.03
N SER A 29 -3.07 -6.24 -3.64
CA SER A 29 -3.03 -5.71 -2.27
C SER A 29 -3.85 -4.41 -2.21
N PRO A 30 -4.81 -4.20 -1.31
CA PRO A 30 -5.44 -2.91 -1.08
C PRO A 30 -4.79 -2.24 0.10
N SER A 31 -3.70 -1.56 -0.20
CA SER A 31 -3.51 -0.27 0.43
C SER A 31 -4.74 0.59 0.11
N LEU A 32 -5.72 0.60 1.02
CA LEU A 32 -6.65 1.71 1.11
C LEU A 32 -5.75 2.90 1.49
N THR A 33 -5.62 3.87 0.60
CA THR A 33 -4.86 5.10 0.86
C THR A 33 -5.87 6.22 0.79
N LEU A 34 -6.17 6.86 1.92
CA LEU A 34 -7.28 7.79 2.03
C LEU A 34 -6.82 9.15 2.58
N VAL A 35 -7.07 10.17 1.77
CA VAL A 35 -7.11 11.62 2.06
C VAL A 35 -5.87 12.43 1.67
N VAL A 36 -6.04 13.09 0.53
CA VAL A 36 -5.25 14.24 0.08
C VAL A 36 -6.09 15.49 0.30
N ARG A 37 -5.60 16.43 1.10
CA ARG A 37 -6.08 17.82 1.04
C ARG A 37 -5.37 18.49 -0.14
N ALA A 38 -6.13 18.82 -1.17
CA ALA A 38 -5.63 19.64 -2.26
C ALA A 38 -5.95 21.11 -1.94
N THR A 39 -4.91 21.91 -1.73
CA THR A 39 -5.05 23.35 -1.50
C THR A 39 -4.52 24.09 -2.72
N ILE A 40 -5.34 24.97 -3.29
CA ILE A 40 -4.93 25.84 -4.40
C ILE A 40 -4.53 27.18 -3.79
N ASN A 41 -3.23 27.42 -3.69
CA ASN A 41 -2.70 28.71 -3.25
C ASN A 41 -2.53 29.61 -4.48
N SER A 42 -3.35 30.66 -4.57
CA SER A 42 -3.20 31.70 -5.59
C SER A 42 -2.37 32.83 -4.98
N GLY A 43 -1.05 32.80 -5.16
CA GLY A 43 -0.13 33.87 -4.74
C GLY A 43 0.34 34.73 -5.92
N ASP A 44 0.98 35.87 -5.62
CA ASP A 44 1.45 36.87 -6.61
C ASP A 44 2.47 36.33 -7.66
N ASN A 45 3.03 35.14 -7.46
CA ASN A 45 3.99 34.49 -8.37
C ASN A 45 3.39 33.37 -9.25
N GLY A 46 2.06 33.24 -9.28
CA GLY A 46 1.36 32.17 -10.01
C GLY A 46 0.57 31.26 -9.07
N SER A 47 -0.42 30.55 -9.62
CA SER A 47 -1.12 29.49 -8.87
C SER A 47 -0.13 28.35 -8.61
N SER A 48 -0.01 27.88 -7.37
CA SER A 48 0.66 26.60 -7.05
C SER A 48 -0.37 25.62 -6.51
N PHE A 49 -0.24 24.34 -6.89
CA PHE A 49 -1.12 23.28 -6.39
C PHE A 49 -0.37 22.46 -5.33
N GLU A 50 -0.88 22.48 -4.10
CA GLU A 50 -0.33 21.70 -3.00
C GLU A 50 -1.23 20.48 -2.72
N PHE A 51 -0.62 19.30 -2.76
CA PHE A 51 -1.22 18.02 -2.42
C PHE A 51 -0.63 17.56 -1.09
N GLU A 52 -1.39 17.70 -0.01
CA GLU A 52 -0.97 17.29 1.33
C GLU A 52 -1.73 16.01 1.74
N VAL A 53 -1.01 14.93 1.97
CA VAL A 53 -1.58 13.70 2.53
C VAL A 53 -1.84 13.91 4.02
N LYS A 54 -3.08 13.73 4.47
CA LYS A 54 -3.46 13.92 5.89
C LYS A 54 -3.30 12.66 6.72
N ALA A 55 -3.65 11.52 6.14
CA ALA A 55 -3.48 10.22 6.77
C ALA A 55 -3.38 9.14 5.68
N VAL A 56 -2.85 7.99 6.06
CA VAL A 56 -2.89 6.76 5.27
C VAL A 56 -3.27 5.62 6.20
N ALA A 57 -4.28 4.83 5.81
CA ALA A 57 -4.66 3.62 6.54
C ALA A 57 -5.28 2.61 5.58
N GLY A 58 -4.80 1.37 5.60
CA GLY A 58 -5.25 0.29 4.73
C GLY A 58 -4.74 -1.07 5.20
N ASP A 59 -5.01 -2.12 4.42
CA ASP A 59 -4.59 -3.49 4.71
C ASP A 59 -3.85 -4.05 3.49
N THR A 60 -2.53 -4.17 3.58
CA THR A 60 -1.67 -4.64 2.48
C THR A 60 -1.95 -6.09 2.05
N HIS A 61 -2.83 -6.81 2.74
CA HIS A 61 -3.15 -8.23 2.51
C HIS A 61 -4.65 -8.48 2.21
N LEU A 62 -5.41 -7.49 1.73
CA LEU A 62 -6.89 -7.58 1.56
C LEU A 62 -7.43 -7.48 0.10
N GLY A 63 -6.82 -8.06 -0.91
CA GLY A 63 -7.03 -7.71 -2.32
C GLY A 63 -8.32 -8.18 -3.00
N GLY A 64 -8.43 -7.80 -4.28
CA GLY A 64 -9.37 -8.45 -5.20
C GLY A 64 -9.20 -9.97 -5.26
N ALA A 65 -7.97 -10.45 -5.05
CA ALA A 65 -7.61 -11.86 -4.95
C ALA A 65 -8.19 -12.54 -3.70
N ASP A 66 -8.41 -11.82 -2.59
CA ASP A 66 -9.00 -12.40 -1.38
C ASP A 66 -10.49 -12.67 -1.56
N PHE A 67 -11.18 -11.82 -2.34
CA PHE A 67 -12.55 -12.11 -2.77
C PHE A 67 -12.62 -13.38 -3.64
N ASP A 68 -11.64 -13.56 -4.53
CA ASP A 68 -11.54 -14.77 -5.36
C ASP A 68 -11.23 -15.99 -4.48
N ASN A 69 -10.33 -15.86 -3.51
CA ASN A 69 -9.97 -16.93 -2.58
C ASN A 69 -11.16 -17.37 -1.72
N ALA A 70 -11.99 -16.43 -1.26
CA ALA A 70 -13.21 -16.75 -0.52
C ALA A 70 -14.19 -17.59 -1.37
N MET A 71 -14.37 -17.22 -2.65
CA MET A 71 -15.17 -18.02 -3.59
C MET A 71 -14.56 -19.40 -3.82
N VAL A 72 -13.25 -19.49 -4.08
CA VAL A 72 -12.55 -20.75 -4.30
C VAL A 72 -12.69 -21.67 -3.09
N LYS A 73 -12.49 -21.14 -1.86
CA LYS A 73 -12.65 -21.92 -0.62
C LYS A 73 -14.08 -22.45 -0.48
N HIS A 74 -15.08 -21.63 -0.77
CA HIS A 74 -16.48 -22.05 -0.72
C HIS A 74 -16.76 -23.20 -1.70
N TYR A 75 -16.34 -23.05 -2.95
CA TYR A 75 -16.63 -24.02 -4.01
C TYR A 75 -15.80 -25.30 -3.94
N ILE A 76 -14.58 -25.25 -3.41
CA ILE A 76 -13.83 -26.47 -3.08
C ILE A 76 -14.60 -27.28 -2.03
N ASN A 77 -15.09 -26.64 -0.98
CA ASN A 77 -15.84 -27.33 0.07
C ASN A 77 -17.19 -27.86 -0.45
N GLU A 78 -17.84 -27.14 -1.36
CA GLU A 78 -19.06 -27.61 -2.02
C GLU A 78 -18.80 -28.82 -2.93
N PHE A 79 -17.71 -28.79 -3.70
CA PHE A 79 -17.30 -29.90 -4.57
C PHE A 79 -16.98 -31.16 -3.76
N ILE A 80 -16.21 -31.03 -2.68
CA ILE A 80 -15.90 -32.11 -1.74
C ILE A 80 -17.20 -32.75 -1.22
N ARG A 81 -18.15 -31.94 -0.76
CA ARG A 81 -19.43 -32.42 -0.21
C ARG A 81 -20.32 -33.10 -1.26
N LYS A 82 -20.34 -32.60 -2.50
CA LYS A 82 -21.21 -33.14 -3.57
C LYS A 82 -20.70 -34.44 -4.17
N HIS A 83 -19.38 -34.59 -4.26
CA HIS A 83 -18.75 -35.72 -4.96
C HIS A 83 -18.04 -36.70 -4.01
N ASP A 84 -18.14 -36.48 -2.70
CA ASP A 84 -17.52 -37.31 -1.65
C ASP A 84 -16.02 -37.56 -1.89
N VAL A 85 -15.31 -36.49 -2.27
CA VAL A 85 -13.88 -36.54 -2.59
C VAL A 85 -13.06 -36.21 -1.34
N ALA A 86 -12.00 -36.98 -1.07
CA ALA A 86 -11.07 -36.67 0.02
C ALA A 86 -10.48 -35.25 -0.11
N GLU A 87 -10.51 -34.48 0.98
CA GLU A 87 -10.12 -33.07 1.02
C GLU A 87 -8.66 -32.85 0.56
N GLU A 88 -7.77 -33.76 0.94
CA GLU A 88 -6.35 -33.74 0.58
C GLU A 88 -6.15 -33.91 -0.94
N SER A 89 -7.06 -34.62 -1.61
CA SER A 89 -6.94 -34.96 -3.03
C SER A 89 -7.10 -33.73 -3.93
N ILE A 90 -8.09 -32.88 -3.64
CA ILE A 90 -8.31 -31.65 -4.42
C ILE A 90 -7.35 -30.54 -4.00
N ARG A 91 -7.00 -30.45 -2.72
CA ARG A 91 -6.10 -29.40 -2.21
C ARG A 91 -4.65 -29.58 -2.65
N SER A 92 -4.21 -30.82 -2.87
CA SER A 92 -2.89 -31.11 -3.45
C SER A 92 -2.83 -30.77 -4.95
N ASN A 93 -3.97 -30.77 -5.66
CA ASN A 93 -4.03 -30.47 -7.09
C ASN A 93 -3.99 -28.96 -7.38
N GLN A 94 -2.78 -28.40 -7.39
CA GLN A 94 -2.56 -26.98 -7.68
C GLN A 94 -3.09 -26.53 -9.05
N LYS A 95 -3.11 -27.42 -10.04
CA LYS A 95 -3.64 -27.11 -11.39
C LYS A 95 -5.16 -26.91 -11.34
N ALA A 96 -5.89 -27.77 -10.62
CA ALA A 96 -7.32 -27.64 -10.42
C ALA A 96 -7.67 -26.33 -9.71
N ILE A 97 -6.98 -26.02 -8.62
CA ILE A 97 -7.20 -24.80 -7.84
C ILE A 97 -6.94 -23.54 -8.68
N ARG A 98 -5.89 -23.52 -9.50
CA ARG A 98 -5.61 -22.40 -10.41
C ARG A 98 -6.72 -22.20 -11.43
N ARG A 99 -7.23 -23.29 -12.05
CA ARG A 99 -8.34 -23.23 -13.03
C ARG A 99 -9.62 -22.71 -12.38
N LEU A 100 -9.95 -23.20 -11.18
CA LEU A 100 -11.10 -22.74 -10.41
C LEU A 100 -10.95 -21.27 -10.01
N ARG A 101 -9.76 -20.83 -9.61
CA ARG A 101 -9.47 -19.43 -9.29
C ARG A 101 -9.70 -18.52 -10.49
N SER A 102 -9.17 -18.87 -11.67
CA SER A 102 -9.42 -18.10 -12.89
C SER A 102 -10.90 -18.05 -13.26
N ALA A 103 -11.66 -19.13 -13.02
CA ALA A 103 -13.10 -19.15 -13.24
C ALA A 103 -13.85 -18.27 -12.23
N CYS A 104 -13.46 -18.28 -10.96
CA CYS A 104 -14.01 -17.41 -9.92
C CYS A 104 -13.73 -15.93 -10.21
N GLU A 105 -12.51 -15.59 -10.63
CA GLU A 105 -12.16 -14.21 -11.01
C GLU A 105 -13.02 -13.70 -12.18
N ARG A 106 -13.20 -14.53 -13.23
CA ARG A 106 -14.11 -14.20 -14.33
C ARG A 106 -15.54 -13.99 -13.85
N ALA A 107 -16.04 -14.89 -13.00
CA ALA A 107 -17.37 -14.78 -12.43
C ALA A 107 -17.54 -13.51 -11.58
N LYS A 108 -16.56 -13.17 -10.73
CA LYS A 108 -16.53 -11.93 -9.95
C LYS A 108 -16.66 -10.71 -10.87
N ARG A 109 -15.88 -10.65 -11.96
CA ARG A 109 -15.95 -9.55 -12.93
C ARG A 109 -17.33 -9.45 -13.59
N MET A 110 -17.96 -10.58 -13.93
CA MET A 110 -19.32 -10.60 -14.48
C MET A 110 -20.37 -10.17 -13.45
N LEU A 111 -20.24 -10.56 -12.18
CA LEU A 111 -21.18 -10.18 -11.11
C LEU A 111 -21.17 -8.68 -10.81
N SER A 112 -20.11 -7.96 -11.19
CA SER A 112 -20.08 -6.50 -11.11
C SER A 112 -21.08 -5.82 -12.05
N SER A 113 -21.50 -6.48 -13.14
CA SER A 113 -22.53 -5.96 -14.06
C SER A 113 -23.82 -6.78 -14.05
N MET A 114 -23.72 -8.11 -13.95
CA MET A 114 -24.84 -9.05 -13.99
C MET A 114 -25.29 -9.46 -12.58
N ALA A 115 -26.57 -9.83 -12.43
CA ALA A 115 -27.12 -10.29 -11.14
C ALA A 115 -26.72 -11.73 -10.81
N GLN A 116 -26.39 -12.55 -11.81
CA GLN A 116 -25.96 -13.93 -11.68
C GLN A 116 -25.03 -14.32 -12.82
N THR A 117 -24.19 -15.33 -12.60
CA THR A 117 -23.33 -15.94 -13.62
C THR A 117 -23.09 -17.41 -13.30
N THR A 118 -22.54 -18.17 -14.24
CA THR A 118 -22.21 -19.59 -14.05
C THR A 118 -20.69 -19.76 -14.05
N ILE A 119 -20.18 -20.48 -13.05
CA ILE A 119 -18.80 -20.91 -12.97
C ILE A 119 -18.75 -22.31 -13.54
N GLU A 120 -17.95 -22.49 -14.58
CA GLU A 120 -17.74 -23.77 -15.25
C GLU A 120 -16.26 -24.08 -15.41
N VAL A 121 -15.87 -25.32 -15.07
CA VAL A 121 -14.52 -25.85 -15.22
C VAL A 121 -14.60 -27.32 -15.59
N ASP A 122 -14.24 -27.65 -16.84
CA ASP A 122 -14.22 -29.04 -17.33
C ASP A 122 -13.14 -29.86 -16.62
N SER A 123 -13.45 -31.09 -16.21
CA SER A 123 -12.51 -32.00 -15.54
C SER A 123 -11.73 -31.29 -14.45
N LEU A 124 -12.45 -30.72 -13.47
CA LEU A 124 -11.85 -29.99 -12.35
C LEU A 124 -10.93 -30.92 -11.55
N HIS A 125 -11.43 -32.10 -11.18
CA HIS A 125 -10.68 -33.11 -10.44
C HIS A 125 -11.18 -34.51 -10.77
N GLN A 126 -10.28 -35.48 -10.95
CA GLN A 126 -10.62 -36.89 -11.25
C GLN A 126 -11.60 -37.09 -12.42
N GLY A 127 -11.58 -36.23 -13.43
CA GLY A 127 -12.51 -36.31 -14.57
C GLY A 127 -13.91 -35.76 -14.31
N ILE A 128 -14.15 -35.20 -13.13
CA ILE A 128 -15.45 -34.61 -12.75
C ILE A 128 -15.49 -33.15 -13.18
N ASP A 129 -16.50 -32.80 -13.97
CA ASP A 129 -16.78 -31.41 -14.36
C ASP A 129 -17.38 -30.62 -13.20
N PHE A 130 -17.03 -29.35 -13.09
CA PHE A 130 -17.59 -28.45 -12.10
C PHE A 130 -18.45 -27.38 -12.77
N ARG A 131 -19.73 -27.32 -12.41
CA ARG A 131 -20.67 -26.31 -12.88
C ARG A 131 -21.57 -25.83 -11.75
N VAL A 132 -21.56 -24.53 -11.48
CA VAL A 132 -22.40 -23.91 -10.45
C VAL A 132 -22.82 -22.50 -10.85
N THR A 133 -24.08 -22.14 -10.57
CA THR A 133 -24.55 -20.76 -10.74
C THR A 133 -24.34 -19.98 -9.45
N ILE A 134 -23.75 -18.80 -9.55
CA ILE A 134 -23.54 -17.87 -8.44
C ILE A 134 -24.35 -16.60 -8.68
N THR A 135 -25.07 -16.14 -7.66
CA THR A 135 -25.74 -14.85 -7.65
C THR A 135 -24.85 -13.78 -7.01
N ARG A 136 -25.09 -12.51 -7.35
CA ARG A 136 -24.42 -11.37 -6.72
C ARG A 136 -24.64 -11.37 -5.21
N SER A 137 -25.85 -11.66 -4.75
CA SER A 137 -26.16 -11.75 -3.31
C SER A 137 -25.30 -12.79 -2.60
N ARG A 138 -25.08 -13.96 -3.23
CA ARG A 138 -24.23 -15.00 -2.65
C ARG A 138 -22.76 -14.59 -2.61
N PHE A 139 -22.26 -13.93 -3.67
CA PHE A 139 -20.91 -13.37 -3.66
C PHE A 139 -20.74 -12.32 -2.55
N GLU A 140 -21.72 -11.45 -2.36
CA GLU A 140 -21.70 -10.42 -1.32
C GLU A 140 -21.69 -11.04 0.09
N GLU A 141 -22.47 -12.10 0.30
CA GLU A 141 -22.52 -12.85 1.56
C GLU A 141 -21.18 -13.51 1.89
N LEU A 142 -20.55 -14.19 0.92
CA LEU A 142 -19.26 -14.87 1.11
C LEU A 142 -18.13 -13.91 1.49
N ASN A 143 -18.25 -12.64 1.11
CA ASN A 143 -17.22 -11.61 1.29
C ASN A 143 -17.60 -10.53 2.31
N LYS A 144 -18.68 -10.73 3.07
CA LYS A 144 -19.21 -9.75 4.03
C LYS A 144 -18.15 -9.26 5.01
N ASP A 145 -17.36 -10.17 5.56
CA ASP A 145 -16.33 -9.84 6.56
C ASP A 145 -15.18 -9.03 5.92
N LEU A 146 -14.79 -9.36 4.69
CA LEU A 146 -13.74 -8.65 3.95
C LEU A 146 -14.18 -7.23 3.61
N PHE A 147 -15.44 -7.03 3.19
CA PHE A 147 -15.97 -5.68 3.00
C PHE A 147 -16.05 -4.88 4.30
N GLY A 148 -16.36 -5.54 5.42
CA GLY A 148 -16.34 -4.92 6.75
C GLY A 148 -14.96 -4.37 7.12
N LYS A 149 -13.89 -5.15 6.86
CA LYS A 149 -12.51 -4.70 7.09
C LYS A 149 -12.16 -3.43 6.31
N CYS A 150 -12.61 -3.29 5.07
CA CYS A 150 -12.40 -2.07 4.28
C CYS A 150 -13.03 -0.84 4.94
N MET A 151 -14.21 -0.97 5.57
CA MET A 151 -14.87 0.14 6.27
C MET A 151 -14.12 0.54 7.54
N VAL A 152 -13.61 -0.43 8.31
CA VAL A 152 -12.80 -0.17 9.50
C VAL A 152 -11.55 0.63 9.15
N ALA A 153 -10.86 0.27 8.06
CA ALA A 153 -9.69 1.01 7.58
C ALA A 153 -10.03 2.48 7.25
N MET A 154 -11.20 2.72 6.62
CA MET A 154 -11.68 4.07 6.30
C MET A 154 -12.01 4.89 7.55
N GLU A 155 -12.66 4.29 8.55
CA GLU A 155 -12.95 4.95 9.83
C GLU A 155 -11.69 5.34 10.59
N ASN A 156 -10.71 4.43 10.63
CA ASN A 156 -9.41 4.71 11.24
C ASN A 156 -8.73 5.87 10.51
N CYS A 157 -8.77 5.87 9.18
CA CYS A 157 -8.14 6.92 8.40
C CYS A 157 -8.76 8.31 8.64
N LEU A 158 -10.09 8.43 8.69
CA LEU A 158 -10.76 9.68 9.03
C LEU A 158 -10.42 10.18 10.44
N ARG A 159 -10.32 9.24 11.39
CA ARG A 159 -9.92 9.53 12.77
C ARG A 159 -8.49 10.08 12.84
N ASP A 160 -7.58 9.46 12.10
CA ASP A 160 -6.17 9.86 12.04
C ASP A 160 -6.01 11.22 11.36
N ALA A 161 -6.77 11.46 10.29
CA ALA A 161 -6.82 12.74 9.60
C ALA A 161 -7.48 13.86 10.44
N LYS A 162 -8.23 13.49 11.49
CA LYS A 162 -9.08 14.40 12.28
C LYS A 162 -10.08 15.16 11.41
N VAL A 163 -10.67 14.45 10.46
CA VAL A 163 -11.63 14.98 9.48
C VAL A 163 -12.97 14.27 9.68
N ASP A 164 -14.04 15.05 9.82
CA ASP A 164 -15.40 14.52 9.89
C ASP A 164 -15.88 14.01 8.53
N LYS A 165 -16.74 12.99 8.54
CA LYS A 165 -17.30 12.41 7.29
C LYS A 165 -17.95 13.45 6.38
N GLY A 166 -18.59 14.46 6.96
CA GLY A 166 -19.31 15.52 6.24
C GLY A 166 -18.41 16.61 5.63
N SER A 167 -17.14 16.72 6.03
CA SER A 167 -16.20 17.71 5.49
C SER A 167 -15.36 17.19 4.33
N VAL A 168 -15.58 15.94 3.94
CA VAL A 168 -15.05 15.37 2.70
C VAL A 168 -15.78 16.03 1.53
N ASP A 169 -15.06 16.47 0.49
CA ASP A 169 -15.63 17.15 -0.68
C ASP A 169 -15.84 16.20 -1.86
N ASP A 170 -14.95 15.21 -2.05
CA ASP A 170 -15.05 14.23 -3.12
C ASP A 170 -14.54 12.85 -2.69
N VAL A 171 -15.13 11.79 -3.26
CA VAL A 171 -14.71 10.39 -3.04
C VAL A 171 -14.34 9.78 -4.40
N VAL A 172 -13.06 9.55 -4.63
CA VAL A 172 -12.50 9.02 -5.88
C VAL A 172 -12.18 7.54 -5.73
N LEU A 173 -12.71 6.74 -6.65
CA LEU A 173 -12.52 5.30 -6.68
C LEU A 173 -11.31 4.94 -7.56
N VAL A 174 -10.38 4.15 -7.02
CA VAL A 174 -9.18 3.68 -7.72
C VAL A 174 -9.00 2.18 -7.53
N GLY A 175 -8.57 1.47 -8.57
CA GLY A 175 -8.37 0.03 -8.57
C GLY A 175 -9.63 -0.76 -8.97
N GLY A 176 -9.43 -1.84 -9.75
CA GLY A 176 -10.52 -2.58 -10.37
C GLY A 176 -11.54 -3.20 -9.40
N SER A 177 -11.15 -3.50 -8.15
CA SER A 177 -12.07 -4.03 -7.13
C SER A 177 -13.13 -3.03 -6.69
N THR A 178 -12.92 -1.72 -6.91
CA THR A 178 -13.94 -0.68 -6.66
C THR A 178 -15.12 -0.74 -7.61
N ARG A 179 -15.05 -1.54 -8.69
CA ARG A 179 -16.16 -1.80 -9.61
C ARG A 179 -17.25 -2.69 -8.99
N ILE A 180 -16.97 -3.33 -7.85
CA ILE A 180 -17.95 -4.17 -7.14
C ILE A 180 -19.10 -3.28 -6.62
N PRO A 181 -20.37 -3.53 -7.03
CA PRO A 181 -21.50 -2.70 -6.65
C PRO A 181 -21.69 -2.56 -5.13
N LYS A 182 -21.43 -3.64 -4.38
CA LYS A 182 -21.53 -3.64 -2.91
C LYS A 182 -20.56 -2.67 -2.25
N VAL A 183 -19.32 -2.60 -2.76
CA VAL A 183 -18.29 -1.67 -2.25
C VAL A 183 -18.72 -0.22 -2.48
N GLN A 184 -19.20 0.10 -3.69
CA GLN A 184 -19.72 1.43 -4.00
C GLN A 184 -20.94 1.80 -3.15
N LYS A 185 -21.85 0.85 -2.94
CA LYS A 185 -23.02 1.05 -2.08
C LYS A 185 -22.62 1.35 -0.65
N MET A 186 -21.71 0.55 -0.08
CA MET A 186 -21.21 0.77 1.30
C MET A 186 -20.48 2.10 1.44
N LEU A 187 -19.70 2.51 0.45
CA LEU A 187 -19.03 3.82 0.43
C LEU A 187 -20.05 4.96 0.37
N SER A 188 -21.04 4.89 -0.51
CA SER A 188 -22.08 5.92 -0.60
C SER A 188 -22.90 5.99 0.68
N GLU A 189 -23.29 4.86 1.27
CA GLU A 189 -23.98 4.79 2.58
C GLU A 189 -23.13 5.38 3.71
N PHE A 190 -21.81 5.18 3.69
CA PHE A 190 -20.91 5.70 4.72
C PHE A 190 -20.73 7.22 4.67
N PHE A 191 -20.81 7.81 3.47
CA PHE A 191 -20.77 9.26 3.25
C PHE A 191 -22.19 9.84 3.06
N ASP A 192 -23.18 9.32 3.78
CA ASP A 192 -24.55 9.86 3.82
C ASP A 192 -25.22 10.03 2.44
N GLY A 193 -25.01 9.08 1.54
CA GLY A 193 -25.59 9.06 0.19
C GLY A 193 -24.85 9.91 -0.83
N LYS A 194 -23.63 10.36 -0.52
CA LYS A 194 -22.81 11.16 -1.42
C LYS A 194 -22.52 10.45 -2.74
N GLU A 195 -22.50 11.24 -3.82
CA GLU A 195 -22.15 10.77 -5.16
C GLU A 195 -20.64 10.47 -5.24
N LEU A 196 -20.30 9.27 -5.70
CA LEU A 196 -18.91 8.83 -5.88
C LEU A 196 -18.37 9.36 -7.21
N CYS A 197 -17.14 9.87 -7.20
CA CYS A 197 -16.49 10.40 -8.39
C CYS A 197 -16.10 9.27 -9.34
N ARG A 198 -16.68 9.31 -10.55
CA ARG A 198 -16.48 8.33 -11.63
C ARG A 198 -15.83 8.92 -12.89
N SER A 199 -15.33 10.16 -12.81
CA SER A 199 -14.72 10.86 -13.93
C SER A 199 -13.36 10.28 -14.32
N ILE A 200 -12.73 9.52 -13.42
CA ILE A 200 -11.40 8.93 -13.59
C ILE A 200 -11.53 7.42 -13.80
N ASN A 201 -10.77 6.89 -14.75
CA ASN A 201 -10.68 5.44 -14.94
C ASN A 201 -9.91 4.81 -13.76
N PRO A 202 -10.54 3.93 -12.95
CA PRO A 202 -9.91 3.38 -11.74
C PRO A 202 -8.67 2.53 -12.04
N ASP A 203 -8.55 1.97 -13.25
CA ASP A 203 -7.43 1.11 -13.62
C ASP A 203 -6.20 1.90 -14.11
N GLU A 204 -6.39 3.15 -14.54
CA GLU A 204 -5.35 4.00 -15.14
C GLU A 204 -4.93 5.16 -14.24
N ALA A 205 -5.78 5.54 -13.27
CA ALA A 205 -5.58 6.71 -12.40
C ALA A 205 -4.17 6.79 -11.79
N VAL A 206 -3.67 5.67 -11.26
CA VAL A 206 -2.35 5.59 -10.62
C VAL A 206 -1.22 5.82 -11.62
N ALA A 207 -1.32 5.19 -12.80
CA ALA A 207 -0.30 5.34 -13.85
C ALA A 207 -0.28 6.77 -14.41
N CYS A 208 -1.45 7.40 -14.58
CA CYS A 208 -1.55 8.79 -14.98
C CYS A 208 -0.92 9.73 -13.94
N GLY A 209 -1.21 9.53 -12.65
CA GLY A 209 -0.60 10.32 -11.56
C GLY A 209 0.92 10.19 -11.52
N ALA A 210 1.44 8.97 -11.67
CA ALA A 210 2.88 8.72 -11.74
C ALA A 210 3.54 9.39 -12.96
N ALA A 211 2.88 9.38 -14.12
CA ALA A 211 3.38 10.05 -15.33
C ALA A 211 3.45 11.57 -15.17
N ILE A 212 2.45 12.17 -14.50
CA ILE A 212 2.46 13.61 -14.16
C ILE A 212 3.64 13.91 -13.24
N GLN A 213 3.82 13.14 -12.17
CA GLN A 213 4.94 13.32 -11.24
C GLN A 213 6.30 13.18 -11.95
N ALA A 214 6.45 12.20 -12.83
CA ALA A 214 7.67 12.04 -13.62
C ALA A 214 7.93 13.25 -14.52
N SER A 215 6.90 13.80 -15.17
CA SER A 215 7.03 15.01 -15.99
C SER A 215 7.47 16.23 -15.17
N VAL A 216 6.98 16.38 -13.94
CA VAL A 216 7.39 17.47 -13.02
C VAL A 216 8.86 17.31 -12.64
N LEU A 217 9.29 16.10 -12.26
CA LEU A 217 10.68 15.81 -11.89
C LEU A 217 11.67 15.98 -13.06
N CYS A 218 11.22 15.75 -14.31
CA CYS A 218 12.03 15.97 -15.51
C CYS A 218 12.13 17.45 -15.92
N GLY A 219 11.60 18.39 -15.13
CA GLY A 219 11.71 19.84 -15.37
C GLY A 219 10.62 20.44 -16.25
N GLY A 220 9.55 19.68 -16.55
CA GLY A 220 8.43 20.14 -17.37
C GLY A 220 8.78 20.34 -18.84
N THR A 221 7.83 20.05 -19.73
CA THR A 221 7.81 20.67 -21.06
C THR A 221 7.44 22.15 -20.88
N ASP A 222 7.88 23.06 -21.76
CA ASP A 222 7.62 24.52 -21.75
C ASP A 222 6.13 24.95 -21.72
N ASP A 223 5.21 24.00 -21.52
CA ASP A 223 3.78 24.22 -21.45
C ASP A 223 3.42 24.81 -20.08
N LYS A 224 3.07 26.10 -20.07
CA LYS A 224 2.59 26.92 -18.92
C LYS A 224 1.36 26.34 -18.17
N ARG A 225 0.96 25.11 -18.50
CA ARG A 225 -0.13 24.34 -17.89
C ARG A 225 0.36 23.37 -16.82
N LEU A 226 1.64 23.00 -16.83
CA LEU A 226 2.24 22.22 -15.75
C LEU A 226 2.55 23.19 -14.62
N VAL A 227 1.54 23.34 -13.77
CA VAL A 227 1.60 24.19 -12.60
C VAL A 227 2.54 23.57 -11.58
N ASP A 228 3.30 24.42 -10.89
CA ASP A 228 4.18 24.01 -9.78
C ASP A 228 3.37 23.19 -8.76
N MET A 229 3.68 21.90 -8.68
CA MET A 229 2.92 20.90 -7.94
C MET A 229 3.77 20.44 -6.76
N LEU A 230 3.35 20.81 -5.56
CA LEU A 230 3.99 20.40 -4.32
C LEU A 230 3.27 19.18 -3.76
N LEU A 231 3.96 18.04 -3.66
CA LEU A 231 3.45 16.83 -3.03
C LEU A 231 4.09 16.67 -1.65
N ARG A 232 3.26 16.64 -0.61
CA ARG A 232 3.67 16.37 0.77
C ARG A 232 3.06 15.06 1.22
N ASP A 233 3.87 14.02 1.25
CA ASP A 233 3.48 12.67 1.66
C ASP A 233 3.72 12.44 3.16
N VAL A 234 3.25 11.31 3.71
CA VAL A 234 3.37 10.96 5.12
C VAL A 234 3.82 9.52 5.34
N THR A 235 4.34 9.21 6.54
CA THR A 235 4.66 7.84 6.95
C THR A 235 3.39 7.01 7.15
N PRO A 236 3.27 5.78 6.60
CA PRO A 236 2.05 4.98 6.75
C PRO A 236 1.94 4.31 8.13
N LEU A 237 3.06 3.91 8.71
CA LEU A 237 3.19 3.25 10.01
C LEU A 237 4.21 3.98 10.88
N SER A 238 4.10 3.79 12.18
CA SER A 238 5.03 4.35 13.16
C SER A 238 6.35 3.61 13.08
N LEU A 239 7.44 4.36 13.22
CA LEU A 239 8.81 3.86 13.19
C LEU A 239 9.44 4.09 14.55
N GLY A 240 10.19 3.10 15.01
CA GLY A 240 10.75 3.10 16.35
C GLY A 240 11.85 2.09 16.53
N ILE A 241 12.39 2.06 17.74
CA ILE A 241 13.41 1.09 18.16
C ILE A 241 12.95 0.23 19.31
N GLU A 242 13.57 -0.94 19.44
CA GLU A 242 13.43 -1.77 20.63
C GLU A 242 13.91 -1.00 21.87
N ALA A 243 13.02 -0.87 22.85
CA ALA A 243 13.33 -0.40 24.19
C ALA A 243 12.86 -1.45 25.21
N GLU A 244 13.49 -1.45 26.38
CA GLU A 244 13.08 -2.31 27.48
C GLU A 244 12.46 -1.46 28.58
N ASP A 245 11.27 -1.84 29.01
CA ASP A 245 10.59 -1.21 30.15
C ASP A 245 11.12 -1.79 31.49
N ASP A 246 10.83 -1.12 32.60
CA ASP A 246 11.19 -1.54 33.96
C ASP A 246 10.69 -2.96 34.31
N SER A 247 9.68 -3.44 33.57
CA SER A 247 9.11 -4.79 33.67
C SER A 247 9.85 -5.88 32.85
N MET A 248 11.01 -5.56 32.26
CA MET A 248 11.80 -6.43 31.37
C MET A 248 11.06 -6.94 30.12
N SER A 249 10.00 -6.24 29.70
CA SER A 249 9.31 -6.51 28.44
C SER A 249 9.89 -5.65 27.33
N CYS A 250 10.24 -6.27 26.19
CA CYS A 250 10.63 -5.53 25.00
C CYS A 250 9.42 -4.81 24.39
N ILE A 251 9.45 -3.48 24.43
CA ILE A 251 8.44 -2.59 23.88
C ILE A 251 9.02 -1.78 22.72
N MET A 252 8.15 -1.30 21.85
CA MET A 252 8.55 -0.38 20.79
C MET A 252 8.53 1.06 21.31
N SER A 253 9.69 1.72 21.33
CA SER A 253 9.76 3.17 21.54
C SER A 253 9.60 3.88 20.20
N VAL A 254 8.46 4.54 20.02
CA VAL A 254 8.11 5.23 18.76
C VAL A 254 8.90 6.53 18.65
N VAL A 255 9.65 6.68 17.56
CA VAL A 255 10.45 7.88 17.24
C VAL A 255 9.75 8.76 16.21
N ILE A 256 9.21 8.15 15.17
CA ILE A 256 8.41 8.84 14.14
C ILE A 256 7.03 8.19 14.16
N PRO A 257 6.00 8.88 14.68
CA PRO A 257 4.63 8.40 14.60
C PRO A 257 4.15 8.25 13.15
N ARG A 258 3.19 7.37 12.90
CA ARG A 258 2.49 7.31 11.62
C ARG A 258 1.82 8.65 11.28
N ASN A 259 1.58 8.83 9.99
CA ASN A 259 1.07 10.05 9.36
C ASN A 259 1.96 11.29 9.60
N THR A 260 3.26 11.09 9.88
CA THR A 260 4.22 12.21 9.94
C THR A 260 4.65 12.57 8.52
N ALA A 261 4.57 13.86 8.18
CA ALA A 261 4.97 14.33 6.85
C ALA A 261 6.45 14.07 6.54
N ILE A 262 6.73 13.60 5.34
CA ILE A 262 8.08 13.38 4.81
C ILE A 262 8.44 14.48 3.80
N PRO A 263 9.73 14.86 3.67
CA PRO A 263 10.88 14.38 4.44
C PRO A 263 10.88 14.87 5.90
N THR A 264 11.40 14.06 6.82
CA THR A 264 11.49 14.41 8.25
C THR A 264 12.70 13.76 8.90
N LYS A 265 13.29 14.49 9.86
CA LYS A 265 14.38 14.00 10.71
C LYS A 265 13.99 14.13 12.17
N LYS A 266 14.07 13.03 12.92
CA LYS A 266 13.79 12.99 14.37
C LYS A 266 14.97 12.37 15.09
N VAL A 267 15.35 12.97 16.21
CA VAL A 267 16.37 12.44 17.11
C VAL A 267 15.64 11.93 18.34
N ALA A 268 15.89 10.68 18.68
CA ALA A 268 15.40 10.04 19.88
C ALA A 268 16.55 10.02 20.89
N GLU A 269 16.40 10.81 21.94
CA GLU A 269 17.38 10.99 23.00
C GLU A 269 17.06 10.06 24.19
N GLY A 270 18.05 9.79 25.03
CA GLY A 270 17.84 9.08 26.30
C GLY A 270 18.03 7.56 26.25
N PHE A 271 18.59 7.02 25.17
CA PHE A 271 18.99 5.61 25.14
C PHE A 271 20.33 5.42 25.84
N THR A 272 20.51 4.27 26.49
CA THR A 272 21.68 3.94 27.29
C THR A 272 21.98 2.44 27.24
N THR A 273 23.16 2.05 27.71
CA THR A 273 23.53 0.64 27.89
C THR A 273 22.68 -0.07 28.93
N ARG A 274 22.45 -1.36 28.67
CA ARG A 274 21.65 -2.28 29.50
C ARG A 274 22.49 -2.97 30.57
N TYR A 275 23.76 -3.23 30.27
CA TYR A 275 24.67 -3.94 31.15
C TYR A 275 25.88 -3.08 31.52
N ASP A 276 26.47 -3.35 32.68
CA ASP A 276 27.71 -2.71 33.10
C ASP A 276 28.84 -3.08 32.13
N ASN A 277 29.66 -2.10 31.77
CA ASN A 277 30.80 -2.25 30.86
C ASN A 277 30.42 -2.77 29.47
N GLN A 278 29.18 -2.53 29.01
CA GLN A 278 28.74 -2.87 27.67
C GLN A 278 29.47 -2.02 26.62
N ILE A 279 30.20 -2.69 25.72
CA ILE A 279 31.04 -2.06 24.68
C ILE A 279 30.35 -1.95 23.31
N SER A 280 29.20 -2.62 23.15
CA SER A 280 28.41 -2.63 21.92
C SER A 280 26.92 -2.67 22.22
N VAL A 281 26.12 -1.91 21.48
CA VAL A 281 24.65 -1.88 21.58
C VAL A 281 24.05 -2.24 20.22
N THR A 282 23.21 -3.27 20.19
CA THR A 282 22.43 -3.64 19.01
C THR A 282 21.17 -2.79 18.94
N CYS A 283 21.05 -1.99 17.87
CA CYS A 283 19.88 -1.18 17.58
C CYS A 283 18.99 -1.91 16.58
N LYS A 284 17.80 -2.34 17.02
CA LYS A 284 16.79 -2.94 16.14
C LYS A 284 15.69 -1.95 15.82
N VAL A 285 15.41 -1.80 14.54
CA VAL A 285 14.45 -0.84 13.99
C VAL A 285 13.17 -1.56 13.60
N TYR A 286 12.03 -1.07 14.10
CA TYR A 286 10.72 -1.66 13.88
C TYR A 286 9.76 -0.68 13.20
N GLU A 287 8.78 -1.25 12.50
CA GLU A 287 7.63 -0.58 11.92
C GLU A 287 6.35 -1.23 12.43
N GLY A 288 5.43 -0.45 12.99
CA GLY A 288 4.14 -0.96 13.46
C GLY A 288 3.50 -0.13 14.57
N GLU A 289 2.28 -0.51 14.95
CA GLU A 289 1.45 0.22 15.93
C GLU A 289 1.24 -0.55 17.24
N SER A 290 1.76 -1.78 17.36
CA SER A 290 1.66 -2.54 18.60
C SER A 290 2.66 -2.03 19.62
N ALA A 291 2.29 -2.05 20.91
CA ALA A 291 3.23 -1.77 21.99
C ALA A 291 4.31 -2.87 22.10
N SER A 292 3.97 -4.12 21.75
CA SER A 292 4.92 -5.23 21.75
C SER A 292 5.65 -5.33 20.42
N ILE A 293 6.99 -5.39 20.47
CA ILE A 293 7.82 -5.58 19.27
C ILE A 293 7.53 -6.89 18.52
N LYS A 294 6.93 -7.89 19.18
CA LYS A 294 6.63 -9.20 18.58
C LYS A 294 5.54 -9.13 17.51
N ASP A 295 4.65 -8.15 17.62
CA ASP A 295 3.55 -7.95 16.69
C ASP A 295 3.89 -6.89 15.62
N ASN A 296 5.07 -6.28 15.69
CA ASN A 296 5.57 -5.29 14.75
C ASN A 296 6.55 -5.90 13.76
N ASN A 297 6.76 -5.22 12.63
CA ASN A 297 7.66 -5.66 11.58
C ASN A 297 9.10 -5.20 11.86
N LEU A 298 10.05 -6.13 11.87
CA LEU A 298 11.48 -5.80 11.98
C LEU A 298 11.99 -5.31 10.61
N LEU A 299 12.46 -4.07 10.57
CA LEU A 299 12.99 -3.48 9.35
C LEU A 299 14.49 -3.77 9.15
N GLY A 300 15.24 -3.82 10.26
CA GLY A 300 16.67 -4.10 10.25
C GLY A 300 17.31 -3.90 11.61
N GLU A 301 18.57 -4.32 11.73
CA GLU A 301 19.36 -4.15 12.94
C GLU A 301 20.82 -3.80 12.60
N PHE A 302 21.47 -3.07 13.49
CA PHE A 302 22.89 -2.73 13.38
C PHE A 302 23.51 -2.56 14.77
N ASP A 303 24.81 -2.80 14.86
CA ASP A 303 25.54 -2.73 16.13
C ASP A 303 26.37 -1.44 16.22
N LEU A 304 26.14 -0.65 17.26
CA LEU A 304 27.01 0.46 17.62
C LEU A 304 28.12 -0.06 18.55
N CYS A 305 29.31 -0.26 17.99
CA CYS A 305 30.50 -0.69 18.73
C CYS A 305 31.34 0.49 19.21
N GLY A 306 32.17 0.27 20.24
CA GLY A 306 33.16 1.24 20.70
C GLY A 306 32.67 2.15 21.82
N ILE A 307 31.62 1.74 22.55
CA ILE A 307 31.11 2.43 23.72
C ILE A 307 32.10 2.26 24.87
N LEU A 308 32.38 3.34 25.61
CA LEU A 308 33.26 3.29 26.78
C LEU A 308 32.66 2.41 27.88
N GLN A 309 33.53 1.65 28.56
CA GLN A 309 33.13 0.85 29.71
C GLN A 309 32.71 1.77 30.85
N ALA A 310 31.41 1.79 31.11
CA ALA A 310 30.80 2.53 32.21
C ALA A 310 29.71 1.66 32.86
N PRO A 311 29.28 2.00 34.09
CA PRO A 311 28.09 1.40 34.68
C PRO A 311 26.88 1.55 33.76
N ARG A 312 25.94 0.60 33.81
CA ARG A 312 24.68 0.69 33.08
C ARG A 312 23.99 2.03 33.35
N GLY A 313 23.33 2.59 32.34
CA GLY A 313 22.63 3.87 32.49
C GLY A 313 23.48 5.14 32.31
N VAL A 314 24.82 5.02 32.21
CA VAL A 314 25.72 6.17 32.09
C VAL A 314 25.94 6.62 30.64
N PRO A 315 26.28 5.73 29.68
CA PRO A 315 26.50 6.13 28.29
C PRO A 315 25.24 6.70 27.65
N ARG A 316 25.37 7.82 26.94
CA ARG A 316 24.24 8.50 26.28
C ARG A 316 24.26 8.28 24.78
N LEU A 317 23.23 7.61 24.29
CA LEU A 317 23.08 7.24 22.90
C LEU A 317 21.92 8.04 22.28
N ASP A 318 22.20 8.72 21.18
CA ASP A 318 21.19 9.38 20.36
C ASP A 318 20.92 8.53 19.12
N VAL A 319 19.65 8.21 18.89
CA VAL A 319 19.24 7.49 17.67
C VAL A 319 18.47 8.44 16.78
N THR A 320 19.01 8.69 15.59
CA THR A 320 18.43 9.59 14.59
C THR A 320 17.73 8.78 13.51
N PHE A 321 16.47 9.12 13.25
CA PHE A 321 15.68 8.63 12.13
C PHE A 321 15.55 9.74 11.10
N ASP A 322 16.00 9.50 9.88
CA ASP A 322 15.95 10.43 8.77
C ASP A 322 15.22 9.78 7.60
N ILE A 323 14.10 10.35 7.19
CA ILE A 323 13.28 9.88 6.08
C ILE A 323 13.35 10.91 4.97
N ASP A 324 13.83 10.46 3.80
CA ASP A 324 13.92 11.30 2.61
C ASP A 324 12.56 11.47 1.90
N ALA A 325 12.53 12.28 0.83
CA ALA A 325 11.32 12.51 0.04
C ALA A 325 10.82 11.26 -0.72
N ASN A 326 11.65 10.21 -0.85
CA ASN A 326 11.28 8.93 -1.46
C ASN A 326 10.79 7.90 -0.43
N GLY A 327 10.78 8.24 0.86
CA GLY A 327 10.46 7.32 1.94
C GLY A 327 11.58 6.33 2.27
N VAL A 328 12.83 6.61 1.90
CA VAL A 328 13.99 5.82 2.32
C VAL A 328 14.37 6.25 3.73
N LEU A 329 14.43 5.27 4.65
CA LEU A 329 14.74 5.48 6.05
C LEU A 329 16.24 5.28 6.28
N ASN A 330 16.91 6.28 6.84
CA ASN A 330 18.26 6.16 7.38
C ASN A 330 18.16 6.24 8.90
N VAL A 331 18.62 5.19 9.58
CA VAL A 331 18.71 5.18 11.04
C VAL A 331 20.18 5.20 11.44
N SER A 332 20.57 6.15 12.27
CA SER A 332 21.93 6.23 12.80
C SER A 332 21.92 6.35 14.31
N ALA A 333 22.78 5.59 14.99
CA ALA A 333 23.03 5.76 16.41
C ALA A 333 24.39 6.45 16.62
N GLU A 334 24.44 7.40 17.54
CA GLU A 334 25.64 8.14 17.94
C GLU A 334 25.81 8.07 19.45
N ASP A 335 26.99 7.66 19.90
CA ASP A 335 27.40 7.82 21.29
C ASP A 335 27.91 9.25 21.51
N LYS A 336 27.28 9.99 22.42
CA LYS A 336 27.65 11.39 22.73
C LYS A 336 29.01 11.52 23.38
N ASP A 337 29.46 10.51 24.11
CA ASP A 337 30.69 10.57 24.88
C ASP A 337 31.92 10.34 23.98
N THR A 338 31.80 9.41 23.03
CA THR A 338 32.90 9.05 22.11
C THR A 338 32.80 9.67 20.72
N GLY A 339 31.61 10.12 20.32
CA GLY A 339 31.31 10.57 18.96
C GLY A 339 31.26 9.43 17.93
N GLN A 340 31.36 8.17 18.37
CA GLN A 340 31.23 7.02 17.47
C GLN A 340 29.81 6.94 16.92
N LYS A 341 29.70 6.68 15.62
CA LYS A 341 28.42 6.53 14.94
C LYS A 341 28.39 5.28 14.11
N ASN A 342 27.25 4.64 14.09
CA ASN A 342 26.94 3.63 13.09
C ASN A 342 25.54 3.87 12.55
N SER A 343 25.29 3.44 11.31
CA SER A 343 24.02 3.68 10.64
C SER A 343 23.64 2.53 9.74
N ILE A 344 22.33 2.35 9.60
CA ILE A 344 21.71 1.47 8.62
C ILE A 344 20.83 2.30 7.69
N THR A 345 20.94 2.06 6.39
CA THR A 345 20.00 2.57 5.40
C THR A 345 18.99 1.47 5.11
N ILE A 346 17.76 1.69 5.55
CA ILE A 346 16.64 0.77 5.32
C ILE A 346 15.82 1.33 4.17
N SER A 347 16.02 0.74 2.99
CA SER A 347 15.10 0.95 1.88
C SER A 347 13.89 0.05 2.07
N ASN A 348 12.68 0.61 1.92
CA ASN A 348 11.38 -0.03 2.19
C ASN A 348 11.02 -1.18 1.20
N ARG A 349 12.02 -1.89 0.68
CA ARG A 349 11.91 -3.02 -0.23
C ARG A 349 12.67 -4.20 0.36
N SER A 350 12.03 -4.85 1.32
CA SER A 350 12.43 -6.16 1.81
C SER A 350 12.63 -7.11 0.62
N GLY A 351 13.87 -7.61 0.46
CA GLY A 351 14.23 -8.63 -0.54
C GLY A 351 14.95 -8.13 -1.79
N ARG A 352 15.95 -7.24 -1.69
CA ARG A 352 16.82 -6.92 -2.82
C ARG A 352 18.27 -7.28 -2.60
N LEU A 353 18.63 -8.31 -3.37
CA LEU A 353 19.80 -8.43 -4.22
C LEU A 353 20.90 -7.40 -4.02
N ASN A 354 22.12 -7.88 -3.77
CA ASN A 354 23.29 -7.03 -3.65
C ASN A 354 23.59 -6.30 -5.00
N LYS A 355 24.46 -5.30 -4.98
CA LYS A 355 24.78 -4.49 -6.18
C LYS A 355 25.22 -5.35 -7.37
N GLU A 356 25.94 -6.44 -7.11
CA GLU A 356 26.40 -7.41 -8.11
C GLU A 356 25.24 -8.22 -8.73
N GLU A 357 24.24 -8.58 -7.94
CA GLU A 357 23.02 -9.23 -8.40
C GLU A 357 22.14 -8.29 -9.22
N ILE A 358 22.08 -7.00 -8.87
CA ILE A 358 21.39 -5.98 -9.67
C ILE A 358 22.05 -5.84 -11.05
N GLU A 359 23.39 -5.75 -11.09
CA GLU A 359 24.14 -5.66 -12.35
C GLU A 359 23.98 -6.91 -13.21
N ARG A 360 24.05 -8.11 -12.60
CA ARG A 360 23.81 -9.39 -13.27
C ARG A 360 22.42 -9.47 -13.88
N MET A 361 21.38 -9.10 -13.13
CA MET A 361 20.00 -9.13 -13.60
C MET A 361 19.75 -8.07 -14.68
N ALA A 362 20.40 -6.91 -14.62
CA ALA A 362 20.34 -5.92 -15.69
C ALA A 362 20.97 -6.44 -17.00
N LEU A 363 22.13 -7.08 -16.92
CA LEU A 363 22.78 -7.74 -18.06
C LEU A 363 21.91 -8.87 -18.63
N GLU A 364 21.30 -9.69 -17.77
CA GLU A 364 20.38 -10.74 -18.21
C GLU A 364 19.13 -10.17 -18.88
N ALA A 365 18.54 -9.09 -18.33
CA ALA A 365 17.37 -8.42 -18.91
C ALA A 365 17.68 -7.86 -20.31
N GLU A 366 18.84 -7.22 -20.49
CA GLU A 366 19.29 -6.76 -21.81
C GLU A 366 19.52 -7.93 -22.79
N ARG A 367 20.07 -9.06 -22.31
CA ARG A 367 20.21 -10.28 -23.12
C ARG A 367 18.85 -10.86 -23.53
N TYR A 368 17.87 -10.92 -22.62
CA TYR A 368 16.51 -11.37 -22.93
C TYR A 368 15.81 -10.42 -23.90
N LYS A 369 15.97 -9.12 -23.74
CA LYS A 369 15.46 -8.10 -24.66
C LYS A 369 16.06 -8.27 -26.06
N MET A 370 17.38 -8.46 -26.16
CA MET A 370 18.08 -8.75 -27.42
C MET A 370 17.58 -10.05 -28.06
N ASN A 371 17.43 -11.12 -27.29
CA ASN A 371 16.90 -12.39 -27.78
C ASN A 371 15.44 -12.28 -28.23
N ARG A 372 14.62 -11.51 -27.52
CA ARG A 372 13.22 -11.25 -27.88
C ARG A 372 13.12 -10.43 -29.16
N ILE A 373 13.95 -9.40 -29.33
CA ILE A 373 14.04 -8.61 -30.56
C ILE A 373 14.48 -9.51 -31.73
N LYS A 374 15.48 -10.37 -31.54
CA LYS A 374 15.89 -11.34 -32.56
C LYS A 374 14.78 -12.32 -32.93
N GLN A 375 14.05 -12.87 -31.95
CA GLN A 375 12.90 -13.74 -32.23
C GLN A 375 11.80 -13.02 -33.04
N LEU A 376 11.51 -11.76 -32.70
CA LEU A 376 10.53 -10.95 -33.44
C LEU A 376 11.01 -10.56 -34.85
N GLN A 377 12.33 -10.54 -35.10
CA GLN A 377 12.90 -10.32 -36.42
C GLN A 377 13.00 -11.60 -37.28
N ILE A 378 12.80 -12.78 -36.70
CA ILE A 378 12.94 -14.09 -37.39
C ILE A 378 11.59 -14.65 -37.87
N GLU A 379 10.46 -13.96 -37.64
CA GLU A 379 9.18 -14.30 -38.30
C GLU A 379 9.01 -13.49 -39.60
N PRO A 380 9.53 -13.94 -40.78
CA PRO A 380 9.00 -13.44 -42.03
C PRO A 380 7.56 -13.95 -42.13
N VAL A 381 6.65 -13.02 -42.41
CA VAL A 381 5.30 -13.32 -42.89
C VAL A 381 5.43 -14.30 -44.06
N GLN A 382 5.15 -15.58 -43.83
CA GLN A 382 4.90 -16.53 -44.91
C GLN A 382 3.55 -16.16 -45.51
N GLY A 383 3.57 -15.18 -46.42
CA GLY A 383 2.50 -14.94 -47.35
C GLY A 383 2.58 -15.99 -48.46
N ASN A 384 1.67 -16.96 -48.41
CA ASN A 384 0.78 -17.35 -49.52
C ASN A 384 -0.20 -18.42 -49.05
#